data_AF-A0A2E0UUH8-F1
#
_entry.id   AF-A0A2E0UUH8-F1
#
_cell.length_a   1.000
_cell.length_b   1.000
_cell.length_c   1.000
_cell.angle_alpha   90.00
_cell.angle_beta   90.00
_cell.angle_gamma   90.00
#
_symmetry.space_group_name_H-M   'P 1'
#
loop_
_entity.id
_entity.type
_entity.pdbx_description
1 polymer ?
#
loop_
_entity_poly.entity_id
_entity_poly.type
_entity_poly.pdbx_seq_one_letter_code
_entity_poly.pdbx_strand_id
1 'polypeptide(L)' 'MLASQKFEIDPEELHQLVWEIPVAEIANLYGVSKKVVEKRCRAFGIPKPSRDYWSKSESIRELTLEDQG' A
#
# COMPACT_ATOMS: atom_id res chain seq x y z
N MET A 1 19.20 9.57 4.11
CA MET A 1 18.46 9.46 2.83
C MET A 1 18.12 7.99 2.66
N LEU A 2 16.86 7.61 2.83
CA LEU A 2 16.46 6.21 3.02
C LEU A 2 16.77 5.37 1.79
N ALA A 3 17.49 4.28 2.08
CA ALA A 3 18.12 3.36 1.17
C ALA A 3 17.13 2.71 0.19
N SER A 4 17.66 2.42 -1.00
CA SER A 4 17.08 1.73 -2.13
C SER A 4 16.63 0.29 -1.81
N GLN A 5 15.66 0.13 -0.91
CA GLN A 5 14.95 -1.14 -0.79
C GLN A 5 14.09 -1.26 -2.05
N LYS A 6 14.62 -2.02 -3.02
CA LYS A 6 13.97 -2.23 -4.31
C LYS A 6 12.69 -3.00 -4.04
N PHE A 7 11.58 -2.28 -4.04
CA PHE A 7 10.25 -2.87 -4.14
C PHE A 7 10.08 -3.31 -5.60
N GLU A 8 10.57 -4.52 -5.87
CA GLU A 8 10.53 -5.18 -7.18
C GLU A 8 9.19 -5.91 -7.29
N ILE A 9 8.17 -5.16 -7.71
CA ILE A 9 6.87 -5.67 -8.07
C ILE A 9 6.51 -5.14 -9.45
N ASP A 10 5.83 -5.96 -10.23
CA ASP A 10 5.31 -5.57 -11.53
C ASP A 10 4.20 -4.52 -11.39
N PRO A 11 4.10 -3.57 -12.33
CA PRO A 11 3.06 -2.53 -12.28
C PRO A 11 1.64 -3.11 -12.32
N GLU A 12 1.44 -4.21 -13.05
CA GLU A 12 0.16 -4.91 -13.13
C GLU A 12 -0.21 -5.58 -11.80
N GLU A 13 0.75 -6.26 -11.19
CA GLU A 13 0.58 -6.95 -9.91
C GLU A 13 0.34 -5.93 -8.78
N LEU A 14 1.10 -4.83 -8.77
CA LEU A 14 0.89 -3.72 -7.83
C LEU A 14 -0.48 -3.05 -8.02
N HIS A 15 -0.95 -2.95 -9.26
CA HIS A 15 -2.30 -2.46 -9.53
C HIS A 15 -3.33 -3.43 -8.93
N GLN A 16 -3.29 -4.72 -9.25
CA GLN A 16 -4.24 -5.68 -8.67
C GLN A 16 -4.25 -5.62 -7.13
N LEU A 17 -3.07 -5.65 -6.51
CA LEU A 17 -2.94 -5.57 -5.06
C LEU A 17 -3.52 -4.28 -4.49
N VAL A 18 -3.27 -3.12 -5.09
CA VAL A 18 -3.81 -1.84 -4.59
C VAL A 18 -5.33 -1.72 -4.73
N TRP A 19 -5.95 -2.59 -5.52
CA TRP A 19 -7.40 -2.72 -5.67
C TRP A 19 -8.00 -3.81 -4.77
N GLU A 20 -7.23 -4.84 -4.42
CA GLU A 20 -7.67 -5.90 -3.51
C GLU A 20 -7.48 -5.53 -2.04
N ILE A 21 -6.32 -4.94 -1.70
CA ILE A 21 -5.92 -4.60 -0.33
C ILE A 21 -5.35 -3.17 -0.24
N PRO A 22 -5.50 -2.50 0.92
CA PRO A 22 -4.99 -1.16 1.09
C PRO A 22 -3.46 -1.13 1.06
N VAL A 23 -2.90 0.02 0.68
CA VAL A 23 -1.45 0.29 0.64
C VAL A 23 -0.74 -0.02 1.97
N ALA A 24 -1.48 0.04 3.08
CA ALA A 24 -1.01 -0.30 4.42
C ALA A 24 -0.67 -1.80 4.58
N GLU A 25 -1.55 -2.67 4.07
CA GLU A 25 -1.37 -4.12 4.07
C GLU A 25 -0.25 -4.52 3.12
N ILE A 26 -0.21 -3.94 1.91
CA ILE A 26 0.88 -4.16 0.96
C ILE A 26 2.22 -3.77 1.59
N ALA A 27 2.27 -2.61 2.25
CA ALA A 27 3.47 -2.19 2.96
C ALA A 27 3.91 -3.23 4.01
N ASN A 28 2.97 -3.77 4.79
CA ASN A 28 3.25 -4.81 5.78
C ASN A 28 3.72 -6.13 5.15
N LEU A 29 3.00 -6.63 4.14
CA LEU A 29 3.31 -7.88 3.43
C LEU A 29 4.73 -7.89 2.84
N TYR A 30 5.14 -6.75 2.28
CA TYR A 30 6.46 -6.62 1.67
C TYR A 30 7.52 -6.07 2.64
N GLY A 31 7.17 -5.82 3.91
CA GLY A 31 8.08 -5.24 4.91
C GLY A 31 8.60 -3.84 4.55
N VAL A 32 7.86 -3.10 3.73
CA VAL A 32 8.22 -1.76 3.27
C VAL A 32 7.33 -0.70 3.93
N SER A 33 7.74 0.57 3.90
CA SER A 33 6.88 1.66 4.36
C SER A 33 5.81 2.02 3.31
N LYS A 34 4.62 2.45 3.75
CA LYS A 34 3.53 2.96 2.88
C LYS A 34 4.04 3.99 1.84
N LYS A 35 4.94 4.89 2.26
CA LYS A 35 5.60 5.88 1.39
C LYS A 35 6.37 5.27 0.21
N VAL A 36 6.94 4.07 0.37
CA VAL A 36 7.67 3.35 -0.69
C VAL A 36 6.70 2.87 -1.75
N VAL A 37 5.62 2.21 -1.33
CA VAL A 37 4.54 1.76 -2.22
C VAL A 37 3.92 2.95 -2.94
N GLU A 38 3.68 4.05 -2.24
CA GLU A 38 3.14 5.28 -2.83
C GLU A 38 4.04 5.90 -3.89
N LYS A 39 5.36 5.94 -3.63
CA LYS A 39 6.36 6.36 -4.61
C LYS A 39 6.35 5.45 -5.82
N ARG A 40 6.19 4.15 -5.62
CA ARG A 40 6.18 3.15 -6.70
C ARG A 40 4.95 3.29 -7.59
N CYS A 41 3.75 3.38 -7.01
CA CYS A 41 2.54 3.66 -7.78
C CYS A 41 2.65 4.97 -8.57
N ARG A 42 3.27 6.02 -7.99
CA ARG A 42 3.50 7.29 -8.70
C ARG A 42 4.50 7.13 -9.84
N ALA A 43 5.54 6.31 -9.66
CA ALA A 43 6.53 6.02 -10.70
C ALA A 43 5.93 5.22 -11.87
N PHE A 44 5.03 4.29 -11.57
CA PHE A 44 4.32 3.48 -12.58
C PHE A 44 3.06 4.15 -13.16
N GLY A 45 2.63 5.29 -12.61
CA GLY A 45 1.40 5.96 -13.05
C GLY A 45 0.12 5.21 -12.71
N ILE A 46 0.16 4.33 -11.70
CA ILE A 46 -0.99 3.52 -11.30
C ILE A 46 -2.00 4.40 -10.56
N PRO A 47 -3.26 4.50 -11.03
CA PRO A 47 -4.31 5.23 -10.33
C PRO A 47 -4.66 4.49 -9.05
N LYS A 48 -4.39 5.13 -7.92
CA LYS A 48 -4.77 4.60 -6.61
C LYS A 48 -6.22 4.99 -6.33
N PRO A 49 -7.03 4.12 -5.69
CA PRO A 49 -8.31 4.55 -5.17
C PRO A 49 -8.09 5.70 -4.19
N SER A 50 -8.93 6.72 -4.26
CA SER A 50 -8.79 7.89 -3.39
C SER A 50 -8.78 7.46 -1.93
N ARG A 51 -8.03 8.15 -1.07
CA ARG A 51 -7.93 7.80 0.36
C ARG A 51 -9.31 7.69 1.03
N ASP A 52 -10.28 8.48 0.56
CA ASP A 52 -11.67 8.43 1.00
C ASP A 52 -12.35 7.06 0.77
N TYR A 53 -12.05 6.41 -0.37
CA TYR A 53 -12.55 5.07 -0.70
C TYR A 53 -12.04 4.03 0.29
N TRP A 54 -10.74 4.10 0.61
CA TRP A 54 -10.14 3.19 1.59
C TRP A 54 -10.53 3.53 3.03
N SER A 55 -10.67 4.81 3.40
CA SER A 55 -11.11 5.22 4.74
C SER A 55 -12.46 4.63 5.10
N LYS A 56 -13.42 4.56 4.16
CA LYS A 56 -14.71 3.88 4.39
C LYS A 56 -14.56 2.38 4.61
N SER A 57 -13.63 1.73 3.92
CA SER A 57 -13.37 0.30 4.09
C SER A 57 -12.52 -0.03 5.32
N GLU A 58 -11.65 0.89 5.74
CA GLU A 58 -10.76 0.76 6.91
C GLU A 58 -11.58 0.91 8.19
N SER A 59 -12.56 1.83 8.23
CA SER A 59 -13.54 1.92 9.34
C SER A 59 -14.39 0.64 9.52
N ILE A 60 -14.56 -0.16 8.47
CA ILE A 60 -15.24 -1.46 8.56
C ILE A 60 -14.26 -2.57 8.98
N ARG A 61 -12.96 -2.41 8.74
CA ARG A 61 -11.90 -3.38 9.02
C ARG A 61 -11.14 -3.13 10.33
N GLU A 62 -11.48 -2.10 11.11
CA GLU A 62 -10.91 -1.71 12.41
C GLU A 62 -11.18 -2.72 13.56
N LEU A 63 -11.01 -4.02 13.32
CA LEU A 63 -10.98 -5.02 14.39
C LEU A 63 -9.72 -5.88 14.39
N THR A 64 -8.67 -5.46 13.67
CA THR A 64 -7.37 -6.12 13.74
C THR A 64 -6.27 -5.11 13.44
N LEU A 65 -5.23 -5.11 14.30
CA LEU A 65 -3.98 -4.32 14.20
C LEU A 65 -3.88 -3.09 15.11
N GLU A 66 -4.38 -3.21 16.35
CA GLU A 66 -3.50 -2.93 17.50
C GLU A 66 -2.50 -4.08 17.58
N ASP A 67 -1.24 -3.85 17.19
CA ASP A 67 -0.02 -4.31 17.87
C ASP A 67 1.18 -4.03 16.96
N GLN A 68 1.79 -2.85 17.15
CA GLN A 68 3.24 -2.63 17.02
C GLN A 68 3.58 -1.35 17.80
N GLY A 69 3.62 -1.51 19.12
CA GLY A 69 4.16 -0.56 20.09
C GLY A 69 4.99 -1.32 21.11
#